data_AF-S9PP18-F1
#
_entry.id   AF-S9PP18-F1
#
_cell.length_a   1.000
_cell.length_b   1.000
_cell.length_c   1.000
_cell.angle_alpha   90.00
_cell.angle_beta   90.00
_cell.angle_gamma   90.00
#
_symmetry.space_group_name_H-M   'P 1'
#
loop_
_entity.id
_entity.type
_entity.pdbx_description
1 polymer ?
#
loop_
_entity_poly.entity_id
_entity_poly.type
_entity_poly.pdbx_seq_one_letter_code
_entity_poly.pdbx_strand_id
1 'polypeptide(L)'
;MGFLPERGNRYAYYFGTGGMSCIIRNASGVTNTPNANCITVDGAEFPNRYLTPRALPPAAPFYVGEGANPGMPGLNGCTPGMNCNISGLAAGNLDDEDIGIDTWWISTKATSILHAGCGNSETTSIPGEPYKSYDDVDCDS
;
A
#
# COMPACT_ATOMS: atom_id res chain seq x y z
N MET A 1 -5.53 -2.45 -15.78
CA MET A 1 -5.13 -3.23 -14.59
C MET A 1 -5.83 -2.61 -13.40
N GLY A 2 -6.64 -3.38 -12.66
CA GLY A 2 -7.30 -2.92 -11.44
C GLY A 2 -7.09 -3.96 -10.34
N PHE A 3 -6.68 -3.53 -9.16
CA PHE A 3 -6.62 -4.36 -7.96
C PHE A 3 -7.93 -4.18 -7.20
N LEU A 4 -8.63 -5.27 -6.93
CA LEU A 4 -9.84 -5.28 -6.11
C LEU A 4 -9.76 -6.51 -5.18
N PRO A 5 -9.29 -6.35 -3.94
CA PRO A 5 -9.21 -7.45 -2.99
C PRO A 5 -10.62 -7.94 -2.67
N GLU A 6 -10.75 -9.18 -2.21
CA GLU A 6 -12.04 -9.69 -1.73
C GLU A 6 -12.53 -8.90 -0.50
N ARG A 7 -13.81 -9.10 -0.13
CA ARG A 7 -14.36 -8.56 1.13
C ARG A 7 -13.62 -9.17 2.34
N GLY A 8 -13.73 -8.52 3.49
CA GLY A 8 -13.00 -8.91 4.70
C GLY A 8 -11.56 -8.41 4.73
N ASN A 9 -11.21 -7.39 3.95
CA ASN A 9 -9.88 -6.82 4.01
C ASN A 9 -9.68 -6.01 5.29
N ARG A 10 -8.75 -6.47 6.13
CA ARG A 10 -8.32 -5.79 7.36
C ARG A 10 -7.52 -4.51 7.10
N TYR A 11 -6.86 -4.43 5.95
CA TYR A 11 -5.98 -3.31 5.56
C TYR A 11 -6.63 -2.43 4.50
N ALA A 12 -6.33 -1.14 4.54
CA ALA A 12 -6.56 -0.24 3.42
C ALA A 12 -5.41 -0.33 2.43
N TYR A 13 -5.70 -0.20 1.12
CA TYR A 13 -4.72 -0.28 0.05
C TYR A 13 -4.63 1.04 -0.71
N TYR A 14 -3.41 1.48 -1.03
CA TYR A 14 -3.14 2.77 -1.66
C TYR A 14 -2.24 2.63 -2.89
N PHE A 15 -2.65 3.23 -4.01
CA PHE A 15 -1.97 3.22 -5.30
C PHE A 15 -1.72 4.64 -5.85
N GLY A 16 -1.78 5.66 -4.99
CA GLY A 16 -1.39 7.03 -5.29
C GLY A 16 -1.21 7.87 -4.01
N THR A 17 -0.55 9.03 -4.12
CA THR A 17 -0.22 9.92 -2.99
C THR A 17 -1.04 11.21 -2.91
N GLY A 18 -1.88 11.50 -3.91
CA GLY A 18 -2.67 12.73 -3.98
C GLY A 18 -4.00 12.52 -4.69
N GLY A 19 -5.00 13.33 -4.34
CA GLY A 19 -6.35 13.23 -4.90
C GLY A 19 -6.98 11.85 -4.68
N MET A 20 -6.89 11.34 -3.45
CA MET A 20 -7.37 10.00 -3.10
C MET A 20 -8.86 9.85 -3.43
N SER A 21 -9.17 8.89 -4.30
CA SER A 21 -10.51 8.45 -4.64
C SER A 21 -10.59 6.97 -4.25
N CYS A 22 -11.21 6.67 -3.11
CA CYS A 22 -11.24 5.31 -2.59
C CYS A 22 -12.52 4.56 -2.98
N ILE A 23 -12.39 3.25 -3.13
CA ILE A 23 -13.52 2.33 -3.00
C ILE A 23 -13.82 2.19 -1.50
N ILE A 24 -14.93 2.77 -1.06
CA ILE A 24 -15.33 2.78 0.35
C ILE A 24 -16.04 1.46 0.70
N ARG A 25 -15.50 0.73 1.68
CA ARG A 25 -16.01 -0.57 2.17
C ARG A 25 -16.63 -0.46 3.56
N ASN A 26 -17.41 0.58 3.81
CA ASN A 26 -18.01 0.82 5.13
C ASN A 26 -19.32 0.05 5.37
N ALA A 27 -19.98 -0.43 4.32
CA ALA A 27 -21.26 -1.11 4.42
C ALA A 27 -21.41 -2.18 3.32
N SER A 28 -22.43 -3.04 3.45
CA SER A 28 -22.84 -3.95 2.38
C SER A 28 -23.26 -3.17 1.12
N GLY A 29 -22.93 -3.68 -0.08
CA GLY A 29 -23.32 -3.05 -1.35
C GLY A 29 -22.33 -1.99 -1.85
N VAL A 30 -21.04 -2.23 -1.67
CA VAL A 30 -19.95 -1.35 -2.13
C VAL A 30 -20.05 -1.10 -3.64
N THR A 31 -20.07 0.17 -4.02
CA THR A 31 -19.97 0.59 -5.42
C THR A 31 -18.51 0.92 -5.74
N ASN A 32 -17.99 0.39 -6.85
CA ASN A 32 -16.64 0.70 -7.29
C ASN A 32 -16.59 2.15 -7.82
N THR A 33 -15.88 3.01 -7.09
CA THR A 33 -15.63 4.39 -7.54
C THR A 33 -14.77 4.38 -8.81
N PRO A 34 -15.18 5.07 -9.90
CA PRO A 34 -14.36 5.18 -11.10
C PRO A 34 -13.00 5.79 -10.81
N ASN A 35 -11.94 5.24 -11.42
CA ASN A 35 -10.56 5.70 -11.25
C ASN A 35 -10.08 5.72 -9.80
N ALA A 36 -10.64 4.83 -8.96
CA ALA A 36 -10.19 4.72 -7.60
C ALA A 36 -8.71 4.35 -7.53
N ASN A 37 -7.98 5.05 -6.66
CA ASN A 37 -6.56 4.81 -6.37
C ASN A 37 -6.35 4.31 -4.94
N CYS A 38 -7.42 3.99 -4.23
CA CYS A 38 -7.36 3.39 -2.91
C CYS A 38 -8.60 2.54 -2.61
N ILE A 39 -8.49 1.71 -1.57
CA ILE A 39 -9.55 0.83 -1.07
C ILE A 39 -9.48 0.89 0.45
N THR A 40 -10.59 1.17 1.11
CA THR A 40 -10.61 1.27 2.57
C THR A 40 -10.63 -0.09 3.24
N VAL A 41 -10.33 -0.13 4.53
CA VAL A 41 -10.66 -1.27 5.40
C VAL A 41 -12.14 -1.64 5.24
N ASP A 42 -12.45 -2.93 5.33
CA ASP A 42 -13.82 -3.42 5.32
C ASP A 42 -14.50 -3.13 6.67
N GLY A 43 -15.10 -1.96 6.82
CA GLY A 43 -15.81 -1.55 8.03
C GLY A 43 -17.04 -2.39 8.34
N ALA A 44 -17.60 -3.13 7.38
CA ALA A 44 -18.69 -4.05 7.67
C ALA A 44 -18.22 -5.27 8.48
N GLU A 45 -16.97 -5.69 8.29
CA GLU A 45 -16.34 -6.77 9.04
C GLU A 45 -15.53 -6.25 10.25
N PHE A 46 -14.93 -5.06 10.11
CA PHE A 46 -14.10 -4.41 11.14
C PHE A 46 -14.69 -3.03 11.55
N PRO A 47 -15.84 -2.99 12.25
CA PRO A 47 -16.61 -1.77 12.49
C PRO A 47 -15.92 -0.72 13.36
N ASN A 48 -14.93 -1.12 14.17
CA ASN A 48 -14.21 -0.22 15.07
C ASN A 48 -12.85 0.23 14.51
N ARG A 49 -12.49 -0.18 13.30
CA ARG A 49 -11.21 0.18 12.70
C ARG A 49 -11.32 1.46 11.88
N TYR A 50 -10.25 2.27 11.91
CA TYR A 50 -10.12 3.40 11.00
C TYR A 50 -10.18 2.90 9.55
N LEU A 51 -11.10 3.44 8.76
CA LEU A 51 -11.29 3.01 7.37
C LEU A 51 -10.11 3.38 6.46
N THR A 52 -9.45 4.48 6.77
CA THR A 52 -8.34 5.05 6.00
C THR A 52 -7.14 5.32 6.92
N PRO A 53 -6.50 4.27 7.46
CA PRO A 53 -5.31 4.42 8.28
C PRO A 53 -4.21 5.10 7.45
N ARG A 54 -3.51 6.07 8.03
CA ARG A 54 -2.47 6.83 7.34
C ARG A 54 -1.27 5.93 7.07
N ALA A 55 -1.05 5.58 5.80
CA ALA A 55 0.12 4.81 5.41
C ALA A 55 1.42 5.61 5.58
N LEU A 56 2.47 4.92 6.03
CA LEU A 56 3.84 5.42 6.16
C LEU A 56 4.75 4.70 5.15
N PRO A 57 4.89 5.26 3.92
CA PRO A 57 5.70 4.65 2.89
C PRO A 57 7.19 4.63 3.25
N PRO A 58 7.99 3.75 2.61
CA PRO A 58 9.44 3.82 2.72
C PRO A 58 9.98 5.07 2.02
N ALA A 59 11.26 5.38 2.25
CA ALA A 59 11.97 6.38 1.47
C ALA A 59 11.98 6.02 -0.04
N ALA A 60 12.16 7.03 -0.90
CA ALA A 60 12.20 6.83 -2.33
C ALA A 60 13.31 5.83 -2.71
N PRO A 61 12.99 4.69 -3.35
CA PRO A 61 13.95 3.65 -3.64
C PRO A 61 14.70 3.89 -4.95
N PHE A 62 15.82 3.18 -5.07
CA PHE A 62 16.49 2.96 -6.33
C PHE A 62 16.08 1.58 -6.87
N TYR A 63 15.65 1.54 -8.13
CA TYR A 63 15.18 0.33 -8.78
C TYR A 63 16.23 -0.30 -9.69
N VAL A 64 16.13 -1.62 -9.89
CA VAL A 64 16.95 -2.38 -10.84
C VAL A 64 16.08 -3.32 -11.68
N GLY A 65 16.61 -3.73 -12.82
CA GLY A 65 15.94 -4.61 -13.77
C GLY A 65 15.10 -3.87 -14.82
N GLU A 66 14.39 -4.66 -15.64
CA GLU A 66 13.67 -4.22 -16.82
C GLU A 66 12.39 -3.42 -16.51
N GLY A 67 11.92 -2.69 -17.53
CA GLY A 67 10.65 -1.94 -17.48
C GLY A 67 10.73 -0.60 -16.75
N ALA A 68 9.66 0.18 -16.86
CA ALA A 68 9.57 1.48 -16.19
C ALA A 68 9.52 1.30 -14.65
N ASN A 69 10.13 2.23 -13.92
CA ASN A 69 10.00 2.27 -12.47
C ASN A 69 8.54 2.57 -12.11
N PRO A 70 8.00 1.98 -11.03
CA PRO A 70 6.66 2.31 -10.57
C PRO A 70 6.64 3.70 -9.90
N GLY A 71 5.43 4.20 -9.66
CA GLY A 71 5.24 5.33 -8.72
C GLY A 71 5.50 4.92 -7.28
N MET A 72 5.30 5.86 -6.34
CA MET A 72 5.48 5.62 -4.91
C MET A 72 4.31 6.19 -4.10
N PRO A 73 3.24 5.42 -3.86
CA PRO A 73 2.85 4.24 -4.65
C PRO A 73 2.28 4.62 -6.02
N GLY A 74 2.09 3.63 -6.90
CA GLY A 74 1.32 3.77 -8.14
C GLY A 74 2.08 3.42 -9.43
N LEU A 75 1.68 4.08 -10.52
CA LEU A 75 2.09 3.79 -11.90
C LEU A 75 2.95 4.90 -12.56
N ASN A 76 3.49 5.86 -11.80
CA ASN A 76 4.27 6.95 -12.39
C ASN A 76 5.39 6.40 -13.27
N GLY A 77 5.48 6.87 -14.52
CA GLY A 77 6.42 6.36 -15.52
C GLY A 77 5.83 5.33 -16.49
N CYS A 78 4.60 4.87 -16.27
CA CYS A 78 3.89 3.97 -17.17
C CYS A 78 3.21 4.74 -18.32
N THR A 79 3.73 4.62 -19.54
CA THR A 79 3.01 5.02 -20.75
C THR A 79 2.50 3.78 -21.48
N PRO A 80 1.41 3.89 -22.28
CA PRO A 80 0.95 2.80 -23.13
C PRO A 80 2.09 2.21 -23.98
N GLY A 81 2.19 0.88 -24.02
CA GLY A 81 3.22 0.16 -24.79
C GLY A 81 4.56 -0.06 -24.07
N MET A 82 4.74 0.44 -22.84
CA MET A 82 5.90 0.10 -22.00
C MET A 82 5.60 -1.05 -21.03
N ASN A 83 6.63 -1.84 -20.70
CA ASN A 83 6.58 -2.81 -19.60
C ASN A 83 6.53 -2.05 -18.27
N CYS A 84 5.33 -1.79 -17.78
CA CYS A 84 5.11 -1.00 -16.58
C CYS A 84 5.19 -1.84 -15.31
N ASN A 85 5.93 -1.34 -14.33
CA ASN A 85 5.84 -1.84 -12.97
C ASN A 85 4.86 -1.03 -12.15
N ILE A 86 4.32 -1.67 -11.11
CA ILE A 86 3.41 -1.04 -10.16
C ILE A 86 4.01 -1.08 -8.76
N SER A 87 3.57 -0.17 -7.90
CA SER A 87 3.73 -0.32 -6.47
C SER A 87 2.48 0.11 -5.73
N GLY A 88 2.31 -0.42 -4.52
CA GLY A 88 1.17 -0.15 -3.65
C GLY A 88 1.59 -0.13 -2.20
N LEU A 89 0.75 0.48 -1.36
CA LEU A 89 0.84 0.39 0.09
C LEU A 89 -0.36 -0.37 0.63
N ALA A 90 -0.16 -1.10 1.70
CA ALA A 90 -1.20 -1.55 2.61
C ALA A 90 -0.96 -0.91 3.97
N ALA A 91 -2.00 -0.38 4.61
CA ALA A 91 -1.90 0.11 5.98
C ALA A 91 -3.08 -0.38 6.83
N GLY A 92 -2.82 -0.62 8.09
CA GLY A 92 -3.76 -1.07 9.09
C GLY A 92 -2.98 -1.48 10.33
N ASN A 93 -3.59 -2.28 11.19
CA ASN A 93 -3.00 -2.65 12.46
C ASN A 93 -2.90 -4.19 12.54
N LEU A 94 -1.70 -4.71 12.77
CA LEU A 94 -1.39 -6.14 12.80
C LEU A 94 -1.76 -6.79 14.13
N ASP A 95 -1.57 -6.08 15.23
CA ASP A 95 -1.53 -6.56 16.62
C ASP A 95 -2.86 -6.38 17.40
N ASP A 96 -3.91 -5.93 16.71
CA ASP A 96 -5.28 -5.82 17.21
C ASP A 96 -5.52 -4.70 18.24
N GLU A 97 -4.75 -3.61 18.16
CA GLU A 97 -4.97 -2.40 18.97
C GLU A 97 -5.69 -1.26 18.22
N ASP A 98 -6.10 -0.22 18.96
CA ASP A 98 -6.97 0.84 18.42
C ASP A 98 -6.23 1.99 17.72
N ILE A 99 -4.92 2.12 17.90
CA ILE A 99 -4.19 3.37 17.60
C ILE A 99 -2.99 3.16 16.66
N GLY A 100 -2.29 2.04 16.78
CA GLY A 100 -1.13 1.71 15.97
C GLY A 100 -1.43 1.49 14.49
N ILE A 101 -0.43 1.78 13.64
CA ILE A 101 -0.48 1.57 12.20
C ILE A 101 0.82 0.91 11.74
N ASP A 102 0.71 -0.30 11.24
CA ASP A 102 1.69 -0.92 10.36
C ASP A 102 1.49 -0.47 8.91
N THR A 103 2.59 -0.34 8.18
CA THR A 103 2.55 -0.15 6.73
C THR A 103 3.43 -1.15 6.01
N TRP A 104 2.88 -1.74 4.96
CA TRP A 104 3.61 -2.55 3.99
C TRP A 104 3.61 -1.87 2.64
N TRP A 105 4.73 -1.99 1.95
CA TRP A 105 4.89 -1.58 0.58
C TRP A 105 5.16 -2.79 -0.30
N ILE A 106 4.58 -2.83 -1.49
CA ILE A 106 4.81 -3.89 -2.47
C ILE A 106 5.10 -3.28 -3.82
N SER A 107 6.00 -3.89 -4.59
CA SER A 107 6.27 -3.50 -5.96
C SER A 107 6.49 -4.70 -6.86
N THR A 108 6.17 -4.57 -8.14
CA THR A 108 6.55 -5.57 -9.16
C THR A 108 7.97 -5.37 -9.71
N LYS A 109 8.71 -4.36 -9.24
CA LYS A 109 10.10 -4.12 -9.61
C LYS A 109 11.03 -4.26 -8.42
N ALA A 110 12.20 -4.83 -8.66
CA ALA A 110 13.21 -5.02 -7.62
C ALA A 110 13.85 -3.68 -7.27
N THR A 111 14.23 -3.51 -6.00
CA THR A 111 15.00 -2.35 -5.54
C THR A 111 16.45 -2.75 -5.27
N SER A 112 17.39 -1.87 -5.57
CA SER A 112 18.80 -1.99 -5.15
C SER A 112 19.10 -1.23 -3.88
N ILE A 113 18.29 -0.22 -3.56
CA ILE A 113 18.33 0.55 -2.32
C ILE A 113 16.89 0.92 -1.95
N LEU A 114 16.52 0.64 -0.71
CA LEU A 114 15.23 0.94 -0.09
C LEU A 114 15.48 1.13 1.41
N HIS A 115 14.75 2.06 2.02
CA HIS A 115 14.82 2.27 3.46
C HIS A 115 13.40 2.40 4.01
N ALA A 116 13.06 1.57 4.98
CA ALA A 116 11.84 1.72 5.76
C ALA A 116 11.87 3.05 6.55
N GLY A 117 10.69 3.55 6.88
CA GLY A 117 10.58 4.63 7.84
C GLY A 117 11.09 4.20 9.22
N CYS A 118 10.73 2.97 9.63
CA CYS A 118 11.18 2.31 10.86
C CYS A 118 10.72 0.83 10.87
N GLY A 119 11.25 -0.01 11.76
CA GLY A 119 10.82 -1.41 11.94
C GLY A 119 11.32 -2.44 10.92
N ASN A 120 12.17 -2.03 9.96
CA ASN A 120 12.77 -2.96 8.99
C ASN A 120 14.17 -2.51 8.58
N SER A 121 15.13 -3.45 8.62
CA SER A 121 16.53 -3.22 8.26
C SER A 121 16.90 -3.70 6.85
N GLU A 122 15.99 -4.35 6.13
CA GLU A 122 16.20 -4.76 4.75
C GLU A 122 16.39 -3.53 3.86
N THR A 123 17.42 -3.59 3.00
CA THR A 123 17.78 -2.49 2.10
C THR A 123 17.32 -2.70 0.66
N THR A 124 16.63 -3.81 0.39
CA THR A 124 16.12 -4.18 -0.93
C THR A 124 14.77 -4.87 -0.78
N SER A 125 14.02 -4.94 -1.87
CA SER A 125 12.73 -5.62 -1.95
C SER A 125 12.70 -6.51 -3.17
N ILE A 126 12.12 -7.69 -3.00
CA ILE A 126 11.89 -8.64 -4.09
C ILE A 126 10.55 -8.29 -4.78
N PRO A 127 10.47 -8.33 -6.12
CA PRO A 127 9.23 -8.15 -6.85
C PRO A 127 8.10 -9.05 -6.35
N GLY A 128 6.96 -8.46 -6.02
CA GLY A 128 5.75 -9.16 -5.58
C GLY A 128 5.75 -9.54 -4.09
N GLU A 129 6.81 -9.23 -3.35
CA GLU A 129 6.88 -9.49 -1.92
C GLU A 129 6.57 -8.22 -1.11
N PRO A 130 5.71 -8.30 -0.08
CA PRO A 130 5.50 -7.20 0.84
C PRO A 130 6.76 -6.87 1.63
N TYR A 131 7.14 -5.60 1.64
CA TYR A 131 8.20 -5.01 2.45
C TYR A 131 7.58 -4.23 3.60
N LYS A 132 7.91 -4.53 4.85
CA LYS A 132 7.42 -3.77 6.01
C LYS A 132 8.11 -2.40 6.02
N SER A 133 7.36 -1.33 5.75
CA SER A 133 7.90 0.03 5.67
C SER A 133 7.75 0.81 6.97
N TYR A 134 6.83 0.38 7.83
CA TYR A 134 6.66 0.90 9.18
C TYR A 134 6.02 -0.17 10.07
N ASP A 135 6.49 -0.26 11.31
CA ASP A 135 6.02 -1.19 12.36
C ASP A 135 5.84 -0.37 13.65
N ASP A 136 4.60 -0.07 14.03
CA ASP A 136 4.32 0.74 15.21
C ASP A 136 4.94 0.20 16.50
N VAL A 137 4.95 -1.12 16.68
CA VAL A 137 5.54 -1.80 17.83
C VAL A 137 7.02 -1.46 18.00
N ASP A 138 7.76 -1.32 16.90
CA ASP A 138 9.19 -1.00 16.91
C ASP A 138 9.48 0.51 16.98
N CYS A 139 8.48 1.36 16.70
CA CYS A 139 8.70 2.78 16.37
C CYS A 139 8.10 3.76 17.39
N ASP A 140 7.07 3.35 18.13
CA ASP A 140 6.34 4.23 19.06
C ASP A 140 6.85 4.10 20.51
N SER A 141 8.07 3.57 20.72
CA SER A 141 8.73 3.36 22.02
C SER A 141 9.38 4.62 22.61
#